data_AF-A0A0C3BP21-F1
#
_entry.id   AF-A0A0C3BP21-F1
#
_cell.length_a   1.000
_cell.length_b   1.000
_cell.length_c   1.000
_cell.angle_alpha   90.00
_cell.angle_beta   90.00
_cell.angle_gamma   90.00
#
_symmetry.space_group_name_H-M   'P 1'
#
loop_
_entity.id
_entity.type
_entity.pdbx_description
1 polymer ?
#
loop_
_entity_poly.entity_id
_entity_poly.type
_entity_poly.pdbx_seq_one_letter_code
_entity_poly.pdbx_strand_id
1 'polypeptide(L)'
;MGTGVTSVCQQLALYPWACPALHTLTFGLCPEWDILFITVERRNIFSHQDISKFRSITLPVSIPAALGDHVRNLLRGRRVKRPSNYDLSLVGNARIALDSSLPGCMMCHRQLVACETATYLGQPVETAIKLPSKYPDSETEILATWRGRSSIWHSQVRRLRAQGCYRKNGLLTLTGDGI
;
A
#
# COMPACT_ATOMS: atom_id res chain seq x y z
N MET A 1 2.58 -6.77 13.99
CA MET A 1 2.45 -7.76 12.89
C MET A 1 1.68 -7.12 11.75
N GLY A 2 2.28 -7.06 10.54
CA GLY A 2 1.68 -6.42 9.36
C GLY A 2 2.66 -5.79 8.36
N THR A 3 3.98 -5.81 8.63
CA THR A 3 5.02 -5.24 7.77
C THR A 3 5.60 -6.21 6.74
N GLY A 4 5.34 -7.52 6.86
CA GLY A 4 5.98 -8.56 6.03
C GLY A 4 5.77 -8.35 4.52
N VAL A 5 4.51 -8.20 4.07
CA VAL A 5 4.20 -8.07 2.64
C VAL A 5 4.83 -6.82 2.01
N THR A 6 4.84 -5.69 2.74
CA THR A 6 5.43 -4.45 2.23
C THR A 6 6.94 -4.49 2.27
N SER A 7 7.54 -5.19 3.23
CA SER A 7 8.99 -5.45 3.18
C SER A 7 9.38 -6.30 1.97
N VAL A 8 8.54 -7.25 1.53
CA VAL A 8 8.79 -8.01 0.29
C VAL A 8 8.76 -7.06 -0.92
N CYS A 9 7.75 -6.18 -1.02
CA CYS A 9 7.71 -5.16 -2.07
C CYS A 9 8.96 -4.26 -2.02
N GLN A 10 9.33 -3.76 -0.85
CA GLN A 10 10.53 -2.94 -0.65
C GLN A 10 11.79 -3.65 -1.15
N GLN A 11 11.98 -4.93 -0.80
CA GLN A 11 13.14 -5.71 -1.26
C GLN A 11 13.13 -5.88 -2.78
N LEU A 12 11.99 -6.18 -3.39
CA LEU A 12 11.86 -6.28 -4.85
C LEU A 12 12.07 -4.93 -5.55
N ALA A 13 11.75 -3.81 -4.91
CA ALA A 13 12.02 -2.48 -5.43
C ALA A 13 13.52 -2.12 -5.33
N LEU A 14 14.20 -2.54 -4.27
CA LEU A 14 15.65 -2.33 -4.10
C LEU A 14 16.47 -3.24 -5.02
N TYR A 15 15.99 -4.47 -5.24
CA TYR A 15 16.68 -5.51 -6.01
C TYR A 15 15.73 -6.11 -7.06
N PRO A 16 15.37 -5.37 -8.13
CA PRO A 16 14.40 -5.84 -9.11
C PRO A 16 14.83 -7.09 -9.88
N TRP A 17 16.14 -7.36 -9.94
CA TRP A 17 16.73 -8.59 -10.51
C TRP A 17 16.59 -9.80 -9.60
N ALA A 18 16.23 -9.63 -8.33
CA ALA A 18 15.93 -10.74 -7.45
C ALA A 18 14.72 -11.50 -8.01
N CYS A 19 14.85 -12.83 -8.08
CA CYS A 19 13.87 -13.74 -8.67
C CYS A 19 13.49 -13.34 -10.11
N PRO A 20 14.39 -13.41 -11.10
CA PRO A 20 14.16 -12.87 -12.45
C PRO A 20 12.96 -13.50 -13.17
N ALA A 21 12.60 -14.75 -12.85
CA ALA A 21 11.43 -15.44 -13.38
C ALA A 21 10.09 -15.05 -12.70
N LEU A 22 10.12 -14.26 -11.63
CA LEU A 22 8.92 -13.86 -10.90
C LEU A 22 8.05 -12.93 -11.76
N HIS A 23 6.85 -13.38 -12.09
CA HIS A 23 5.87 -12.64 -12.88
C HIS A 23 4.50 -12.51 -12.20
N THR A 24 4.30 -13.13 -11.04
CA THR A 24 3.02 -13.08 -10.31
C THR A 24 3.27 -12.85 -8.84
N LEU A 25 2.51 -11.93 -8.24
CA LEU A 25 2.58 -11.61 -6.82
C LEU A 25 1.23 -11.90 -6.17
N THR A 26 1.21 -12.81 -5.20
CA THR A 26 0.02 -13.10 -4.40
C THR A 26 0.28 -12.69 -2.97
N PHE A 27 -0.51 -11.75 -2.45
CA PHE A 27 -0.32 -11.22 -1.11
C PHE A 27 -1.41 -11.70 -0.16
N GLY A 28 -1.00 -12.15 1.03
CA GLY A 28 -1.92 -12.45 2.14
C GLY A 28 -2.43 -11.20 2.89
N LEU A 29 -1.82 -10.03 2.65
CA LEU A 29 -2.26 -8.72 3.14
C LEU A 29 -1.97 -7.67 2.08
N CYS A 30 -2.75 -6.59 2.00
CA CYS A 30 -2.45 -5.49 1.08
C CYS A 30 -1.13 -4.81 1.49
N PRO A 31 -0.12 -4.70 0.60
CA PRO A 31 1.06 -3.88 0.88
C PRO A 31 0.70 -2.39 0.94
N GLU A 32 1.63 -1.55 1.42
CA GLU A 32 1.49 -0.11 1.28
C GLU A 32 1.59 0.29 -0.20
N TRP A 33 0.73 1.21 -0.62
CA TRP A 33 0.52 1.49 -2.04
C TRP A 33 1.71 2.20 -2.68
N ASP A 34 2.33 3.17 -2.01
CA ASP A 34 3.52 3.85 -2.52
C ASP A 34 4.65 2.84 -2.82
N ILE A 35 4.90 1.90 -1.89
CA ILE A 35 5.92 0.86 -2.05
C ILE A 35 5.54 -0.11 -3.16
N LEU A 36 4.29 -0.56 -3.24
CA LEU A 36 3.83 -1.44 -4.32
C LEU A 36 4.02 -0.78 -5.68
N PHE A 37 3.63 0.48 -5.82
CA PHE A 37 3.75 1.23 -7.06
C PHE A 37 5.20 1.36 -7.51
N ILE A 38 6.09 1.79 -6.60
CA ILE A 38 7.54 1.86 -6.89
C ILE A 38 8.08 0.49 -7.32
N THR A 39 7.64 -0.60 -6.66
CA THR A 39 8.06 -1.97 -6.98
C THR A 39 7.68 -2.36 -8.40
N VAL A 40 6.42 -2.12 -8.79
CA VAL A 40 5.92 -2.48 -10.12
C VAL A 40 6.54 -1.58 -11.19
N GLU A 41 6.68 -0.28 -10.94
CA GLU A 41 7.32 0.65 -11.87
C GLU A 41 8.77 0.26 -12.18
N ARG A 42 9.57 0.04 -11.13
CA ARG A 42 10.97 -0.39 -11.28
C ARG A 42 11.10 -1.66 -12.10
N ARG A 43 10.19 -2.62 -11.92
CA ARG A 43 10.26 -3.89 -12.64
C ARG A 43 9.66 -3.86 -14.04
N ASN A 44 8.50 -3.26 -14.23
CA ASN A 44 7.76 -3.36 -15.51
C ASN A 44 8.11 -2.25 -16.51
N ILE A 45 8.63 -1.12 -16.02
CA ILE A 45 8.91 0.07 -16.83
C ILE A 45 10.42 0.31 -16.97
N PHE A 46 11.19 0.11 -15.89
CA PHE A 46 12.60 0.51 -15.85
C PHE A 46 13.62 -0.64 -15.88
N SER A 47 13.19 -1.89 -15.72
CA SER A 47 14.13 -3.03 -15.67
C SER A 47 14.64 -3.46 -17.05
N HIS A 48 15.80 -4.10 -17.03
CA HIS A 48 16.46 -4.71 -18.18
C HIS A 48 15.65 -5.88 -18.77
N GLN A 49 15.97 -6.25 -20.02
CA GLN A 49 15.23 -7.25 -20.80
C GLN A 49 15.26 -8.67 -20.19
N ASP A 50 16.24 -8.98 -19.34
CA ASP A 50 16.43 -10.32 -18.75
C ASP A 50 15.54 -10.62 -17.54
N ILE A 51 14.69 -9.66 -17.13
CA ILE A 51 13.82 -9.79 -15.96
C ILE A 51 12.36 -9.88 -16.42
N SER A 52 11.64 -10.90 -15.95
CA SER A 52 10.21 -11.03 -16.22
C SER A 52 9.45 -9.89 -15.55
N LYS A 53 8.58 -9.25 -16.35
CA LYS A 53 7.60 -8.27 -15.86
C LYS A 53 6.55 -8.97 -15.00
N PHE A 54 6.03 -8.26 -14.00
CA PHE A 54 4.83 -8.69 -13.30
C PHE A 54 3.64 -8.65 -14.26
N ARG A 55 2.94 -9.78 -14.40
CA ARG A 55 1.72 -9.93 -15.20
C ARG A 55 0.47 -9.82 -14.34
N SER A 56 0.55 -10.28 -13.10
CA SER A 56 -0.59 -10.28 -12.20
C SER A 56 -0.21 -10.00 -10.75
N ILE A 57 -1.10 -9.29 -10.06
CA ILE A 57 -1.05 -9.05 -8.61
C ILE A 57 -2.39 -9.46 -8.02
N THR A 58 -2.35 -10.37 -7.04
CA THR A 58 -3.52 -10.81 -6.27
C THR A 58 -3.46 -10.22 -4.87
N LEU A 59 -4.52 -9.51 -4.49
CA LEU A 59 -4.70 -8.86 -3.20
C LEU A 59 -5.88 -9.48 -2.45
N PRO A 60 -5.86 -9.55 -1.11
CA PRO A 60 -6.93 -10.19 -0.34
C PRO A 60 -8.10 -9.25 -0.05
N VAL A 61 -8.34 -8.27 -0.93
CA VAL A 61 -9.12 -7.07 -0.64
C VAL A 61 -9.81 -6.53 -1.89
N SER A 62 -10.93 -5.84 -1.69
CA SER A 62 -11.43 -4.88 -2.67
C SER A 62 -10.62 -3.58 -2.57
N ILE A 63 -10.49 -2.86 -3.68
CA ILE A 63 -9.76 -1.59 -3.76
C ILE A 63 -10.58 -0.60 -4.61
N PRO A 64 -10.38 0.72 -4.45
CA PRO A 64 -11.02 1.69 -5.33
C PRO A 64 -10.71 1.41 -6.81
N ALA A 65 -11.73 1.50 -7.69
CA ALA A 65 -11.59 1.15 -9.11
C ALA A 65 -10.44 1.91 -9.79
N ALA A 66 -10.36 3.23 -9.56
CA ALA A 66 -9.29 4.09 -10.08
C ALA A 66 -7.88 3.61 -9.67
N LEU A 67 -7.73 3.12 -8.43
CA LEU A 67 -6.47 2.58 -7.94
C LEU A 67 -6.12 1.27 -8.66
N GLY A 68 -7.12 0.41 -8.87
CA GLY A 68 -6.98 -0.80 -9.69
C GLY A 68 -6.55 -0.50 -11.12
N ASP A 69 -7.10 0.55 -11.74
CA ASP A 69 -6.74 0.95 -13.10
C ASP A 69 -5.30 1.46 -13.20
N HIS A 70 -4.83 2.21 -12.20
CA HIS A 70 -3.42 2.58 -12.13
C HIS A 70 -2.51 1.34 -12.05
N VAL A 71 -2.82 0.37 -11.18
CA VAL A 71 -2.03 -0.86 -11.06
C VAL A 71 -2.05 -1.66 -12.37
N ARG A 72 -3.20 -1.81 -13.03
CA ARG A 72 -3.29 -2.49 -14.33
C ARG A 72 -2.44 -1.80 -15.40
N ASN A 73 -2.43 -0.47 -15.44
CA ASN A 73 -1.58 0.27 -16.36
C ASN A 73 -0.09 0.06 -16.09
N LEU A 74 0.32 0.01 -14.82
CA LEU A 74 1.69 -0.33 -14.44
C LEU A 74 2.05 -1.77 -14.82
N LEU A 75 1.13 -2.73 -14.63
CA LEU A 75 1.33 -4.13 -15.05
C LEU A 75 1.52 -4.25 -16.57
N ARG A 76 0.84 -3.41 -17.35
CA ARG A 76 1.03 -3.26 -18.81
C ARG A 76 2.36 -2.59 -19.20
N GLY A 77 3.16 -2.13 -18.24
CA GLY A 77 4.38 -1.37 -18.48
C GLY A 77 4.11 0.04 -19.02
N ARG A 78 2.90 0.59 -18.80
CA ARG A 78 2.54 1.94 -19.26
C ARG A 78 2.93 2.97 -18.21
N ARG A 79 3.59 4.04 -18.63
CA ARG A 79 3.74 5.25 -17.82
C ARG A 79 2.43 6.02 -17.85
N VAL A 80 1.74 6.07 -16.71
CA VAL A 80 0.51 6.84 -16.56
C VAL A 80 0.68 7.87 -15.44
N LYS A 81 0.02 9.02 -15.58
CA LYS A 81 -0.09 9.95 -14.46
C LYS A 81 -0.85 9.25 -13.34
N ARG A 82 -0.22 9.14 -12.17
CA ARG A 82 -0.76 8.49 -10.98
C ARG A 82 -0.73 9.44 -9.79
N PRO A 83 -1.43 9.14 -8.69
CA PRO A 83 -1.28 9.87 -7.45
C PRO A 83 0.17 9.92 -6.97
N SER A 84 0.51 10.96 -6.22
CA SER A 84 1.86 11.10 -5.67
C SER A 84 2.18 9.98 -4.69
N ASN A 85 3.46 9.72 -4.43
CA ASN A 85 3.83 8.74 -3.40
C ASN A 85 3.30 9.14 -2.01
N TYR A 86 3.16 10.45 -1.73
CA TYR A 86 2.53 10.93 -0.50
C TYR A 86 1.07 10.48 -0.43
N ASP A 87 0.29 10.71 -1.49
CA ASP A 87 -1.15 10.35 -1.55
C ASP A 87 -1.39 8.85 -1.46
N LEU A 88 -0.42 8.03 -1.89
CA LEU A 88 -0.47 6.56 -1.80
C LEU A 88 0.02 6.03 -0.44
N SER A 89 0.77 6.83 0.32
CA SER A 89 1.39 6.37 1.57
C SER A 89 0.41 6.33 2.74
N LEU A 90 0.78 5.57 3.77
CA LEU A 90 0.07 5.63 5.05
C LEU A 90 0.15 7.02 5.69
N VAL A 91 1.25 7.74 5.49
CA VAL A 91 1.47 9.09 6.05
C VAL A 91 0.49 10.09 5.43
N GLY A 92 0.35 10.12 4.10
CA GLY A 92 -0.56 11.03 3.44
C GLY A 92 -2.04 10.78 3.76
N ASN A 93 -2.38 9.53 4.07
CA ASN A 93 -3.73 9.14 4.48
C ASN A 93 -3.94 9.10 6.00
N ALA A 94 -2.94 9.47 6.80
CA ALA A 94 -2.98 9.33 8.25
C ALA A 94 -4.07 10.20 8.88
N ARG A 95 -4.32 11.41 8.35
CA ARG A 95 -5.39 12.28 8.87
C ARG A 95 -6.75 11.61 8.81
N ILE A 96 -7.06 10.92 7.72
CA ILE A 96 -8.31 10.16 7.56
C ILE A 96 -8.34 8.96 8.52
N ALA A 97 -7.24 8.22 8.61
CA ALA A 97 -7.16 7.05 9.49
C ALA A 97 -7.29 7.41 10.99
N LEU A 98 -6.89 8.61 11.38
CA LEU A 98 -6.89 9.10 12.75
C LEU A 98 -8.14 9.92 13.11
N ASP A 99 -8.99 10.25 12.13
CA ASP A 99 -10.25 10.96 12.35
C ASP A 99 -11.29 10.06 13.05
N SER A 100 -11.50 10.27 14.35
CA SER A 100 -12.42 9.47 15.16
C SER A 100 -13.88 9.51 14.69
N SER A 101 -14.27 10.54 13.94
CA SER A 101 -15.64 10.69 13.43
C SER A 101 -15.94 9.78 12.24
N LEU A 102 -14.91 9.33 11.52
CA LEU A 102 -15.05 8.41 10.41
C LEU A 102 -15.04 6.97 10.93
N PRO A 103 -15.95 6.07 10.48
CA PRO A 103 -15.84 4.65 10.77
C PRO A 103 -14.72 4.01 9.94
N GLY A 104 -14.22 2.86 10.40
CA GLY A 104 -13.17 2.14 9.68
C GLY A 104 -12.29 1.29 10.59
N CYS A 105 -11.95 0.09 10.13
CA CYS A 105 -10.87 -0.69 10.73
C CYS A 105 -9.52 -0.29 10.13
N MET A 106 -8.43 -0.63 10.82
CA MET A 106 -7.06 -0.36 10.38
C MET A 106 -6.78 -0.93 8.98
N MET A 107 -7.28 -2.13 8.68
CA MET A 107 -7.05 -2.80 7.39
C MET A 107 -7.74 -2.06 6.23
N CYS A 108 -8.97 -1.62 6.41
CA CYS A 108 -9.72 -0.88 5.40
C CYS A 108 -9.12 0.51 5.14
N HIS A 109 -8.67 1.22 6.18
CA HIS A 109 -7.93 2.48 5.99
C HIS A 109 -6.63 2.28 5.21
N ARG A 110 -5.87 1.22 5.49
CA ARG A 110 -4.67 0.86 4.71
C ARG A 110 -4.99 0.59 3.23
N GLN A 111 -6.18 0.11 2.94
CA GLN A 111 -6.65 -0.22 1.59
C GLN A 111 -7.35 0.94 0.89
N LEU A 112 -7.53 2.08 1.57
CA LEU A 112 -8.31 3.22 1.10
C LEU A 112 -9.77 2.84 0.78
N VAL A 113 -10.35 1.95 1.60
CA VAL A 113 -11.73 1.48 1.48
C VAL A 113 -12.50 1.79 2.76
N ALA A 114 -13.76 2.15 2.63
CA ALA A 114 -14.64 2.37 3.77
C ALA A 114 -15.20 1.04 4.33
N CYS A 115 -15.35 0.96 5.66
CA CYS A 115 -16.14 -0.07 6.31
C CYS A 115 -16.85 0.50 7.54
N GLU A 116 -17.94 -0.13 7.97
CA GLU A 116 -18.77 0.33 9.09
C GLU A 116 -18.23 -0.05 10.48
N THR A 117 -17.02 -0.61 10.57
CA THR A 117 -16.41 -0.96 11.86
C THR A 117 -16.26 0.28 12.72
N ALA A 118 -16.90 0.27 13.90
CA ALA A 118 -16.90 1.41 14.81
C ALA A 118 -15.50 1.77 15.31
N THR A 119 -15.28 3.06 15.51
CA THR A 119 -14.08 3.61 16.16
C THR A 119 -14.15 3.36 17.67
N TYR A 120 -13.02 3.14 18.34
CA TYR A 120 -13.01 3.11 19.80
C TYR A 120 -13.22 4.53 20.33
N LEU A 121 -14.47 4.84 20.75
CA LEU A 121 -14.87 6.16 21.26
C LEU A 121 -14.31 6.50 22.66
N GLY A 122 -13.47 5.63 23.24
CA GLY A 122 -13.06 5.71 24.66
C GLY A 122 -11.64 6.21 24.94
N GLN A 123 -10.83 6.53 23.94
CA GLN A 123 -9.48 7.09 24.17
C GLN A 123 -9.47 8.58 23.81
N PRO A 124 -8.97 9.47 24.69
CA PRO A 124 -8.79 10.87 24.34
C PRO A 124 -7.89 10.98 23.10
N VAL A 125 -8.44 11.56 22.03
CA VAL A 125 -7.79 11.75 20.72
C VAL A 125 -6.67 12.82 20.79
N GLU A 126 -6.45 13.41 21.96
CA GLU A 126 -5.51 14.52 22.17
C GLU A 126 -4.02 14.14 22.20
N THR A 127 -3.63 12.93 21.79
CA THR A 127 -2.21 12.72 21.50
C THR A 127 -1.91 13.27 20.12
N ALA A 128 -1.30 14.47 20.08
CA ALA A 128 -0.83 15.11 18.86
C ALA A 128 -0.23 14.08 17.89
N ILE A 129 -0.75 14.09 16.66
CA ILE A 129 -0.35 13.15 15.61
C ILE A 129 1.13 13.37 15.31
N LYS A 130 2.01 12.51 15.85
CA LYS A 130 3.45 12.48 15.57
C LYS A 130 3.77 11.87 14.20
N LEU A 131 3.19 12.41 13.13
CA LEU A 131 3.66 12.08 11.78
C LEU A 131 5.01 12.75 11.51
N PRO A 132 5.84 12.19 10.62
CA PRO A 132 7.02 12.89 10.12
C PRO A 132 6.62 14.28 9.60
N SER A 133 7.39 15.31 9.95
CA SER A 133 7.14 16.69 9.53
C SER A 133 7.26 16.87 8.00
N LYS A 134 8.01 15.99 7.35
CA LYS A 134 8.21 15.99 5.90
C LYS A 134 8.11 14.56 5.36
N TYR A 135 7.45 14.43 4.20
CA TYR A 135 7.46 13.20 3.42
C TYR A 135 8.72 13.14 2.54
N PRO A 136 9.38 11.97 2.39
CA PRO A 136 10.54 11.84 1.51
C PRO A 136 10.25 12.24 0.06
N ASP A 137 11.16 12.99 -0.56
CA ASP A 137 10.97 13.54 -1.91
C ASP A 137 11.42 12.56 -3.01
N SER A 138 12.21 11.53 -2.67
CA SER A 138 12.77 10.57 -3.64
C SER A 138 12.35 9.14 -3.32
N GLU A 139 12.20 8.29 -4.35
CA GLU A 139 11.88 6.87 -4.16
C GLU A 139 12.91 6.14 -3.30
N THR A 140 14.20 6.47 -3.43
CA THR A 140 15.27 5.87 -2.64
C THR A 140 15.08 6.17 -1.16
N GLU A 141 14.78 7.42 -0.82
CA GLU A 141 14.50 7.83 0.57
C GLU A 141 13.18 7.26 1.08
N ILE A 142 12.13 7.20 0.23
CA ILE A 142 10.85 6.54 0.53
C ILE A 142 11.09 5.09 0.96
N LEU A 143 11.85 4.33 0.16
CA LEU A 143 12.19 2.93 0.43
C LEU A 143 13.05 2.79 1.69
N ALA A 144 14.06 3.64 1.87
CA ALA A 144 14.96 3.58 3.02
C ALA A 144 14.25 3.87 4.36
N THR A 145 13.32 4.83 4.37
CA THR A 145 12.64 5.31 5.58
C THR A 145 11.29 4.64 5.83
N TRP A 146 10.76 3.87 4.87
CA TRP A 146 9.42 3.29 4.90
C TRP A 146 9.11 2.59 6.23
N ARG A 147 10.01 1.74 6.73
CA ARG A 147 9.79 0.96 7.96
C ARG A 147 9.51 1.86 9.17
N GLY A 148 10.25 2.96 9.30
CA GLY A 148 10.05 3.93 10.38
C GLY A 148 8.69 4.62 10.28
N ARG A 149 8.35 5.12 9.08
CA ARG A 149 7.05 5.77 8.80
C ARG A 149 5.87 4.84 9.06
N SER A 150 5.97 3.60 8.58
CA SER A 150 4.95 2.58 8.77
C SER A 150 4.77 2.22 10.26
N SER A 151 5.87 2.11 11.02
CA SER A 151 5.81 1.82 12.46
C SER A 151 5.04 2.90 13.23
N ILE A 152 5.34 4.17 12.96
CA ILE A 152 4.64 5.31 13.57
C ILE A 152 3.14 5.23 13.30
N TRP A 153 2.75 5.08 12.02
CA TRP A 153 1.35 4.99 11.64
C TRP A 153 0.63 3.84 12.36
N HIS A 154 1.23 2.64 12.35
CA HIS A 154 0.63 1.47 13.03
C HIS A 154 0.48 1.70 14.53
N SER A 155 1.45 2.34 15.18
CA SER A 155 1.39 2.60 16.62
C SER A 155 0.23 3.51 17.00
N GLN A 156 -0.10 4.48 16.15
CA GLN A 156 -1.18 5.45 16.40
C GLN A 156 -2.54 4.88 16.01
N VAL A 157 -2.68 4.32 14.80
CA VAL A 157 -3.97 3.84 14.30
C VAL A 157 -4.48 2.64 15.10
N ARG A 158 -3.60 1.77 15.60
CA ARG A 158 -3.99 0.64 16.47
C ARG A 158 -4.66 1.06 17.77
N ARG A 159 -4.45 2.30 18.23
CA ARG A 159 -5.09 2.81 19.45
C ARG A 159 -6.54 3.25 19.22
N LEU A 160 -6.86 3.62 17.98
CA LEU A 160 -8.17 4.18 17.62
C LEU A 160 -9.05 3.19 16.86
N ARG A 161 -8.45 2.24 16.15
CA ARG A 161 -9.14 1.37 15.19
C ARG A 161 -9.04 -0.10 15.56
N ALA A 162 -10.13 -0.83 15.30
CA ALA A 162 -10.09 -2.28 15.30
C ALA A 162 -9.06 -2.80 14.28
N GLN A 163 -8.35 -3.88 14.63
CA GLN A 163 -7.28 -4.42 13.78
C GLN A 163 -7.81 -5.24 12.61
N GLY A 164 -9.01 -5.79 12.70
CA GLY A 164 -9.64 -6.62 11.68
C GLY A 164 -10.97 -6.05 11.20
N CYS A 165 -11.37 -6.46 10.01
CA CYS A 165 -12.73 -6.24 9.49
C CYS A 165 -13.47 -7.58 9.49
N TYR A 166 -14.78 -7.55 9.76
CA TYR A 166 -15.66 -8.70 9.53
C TYR A 166 -16.00 -8.89 8.05
N ARG A 167 -15.69 -7.93 7.17
CA ARG A 167 -15.84 -8.12 5.72
C ARG A 167 -14.82 -9.15 5.24
N LYS A 168 -15.33 -10.33 4.87
CA LYS A 168 -14.61 -11.27 4.00
C LYS A 168 -14.52 -10.62 2.63
N ASN A 169 -13.40 -9.98 2.34
CA ASN A 169 -13.12 -9.55 0.98
C ASN A 169 -12.57 -10.77 0.23
N GLY A 170 -13.15 -11.06 -0.94
CA GLY A 170 -12.59 -12.06 -1.85
C GLY A 170 -11.19 -11.66 -2.32
N LEU A 171 -10.51 -12.59 -3.00
CA LEU A 171 -9.24 -12.26 -3.67
C LEU A 171 -9.53 -11.43 -4.92
N LEU A 172 -8.89 -10.27 -5.03
CA LEU A 172 -8.88 -9.44 -6.23
C LEU A 172 -7.59 -9.70 -7.00
N THR A 173 -7.71 -10.21 -8.22
CA THR A 173 -6.56 -10.35 -9.13
C THR A 173 -6.61 -9.23 -10.16
N LEU A 174 -5.53 -8.46 -10.23
CA LEU A 174 -5.30 -7.43 -11.24
C LEU A 174 -4.34 -8.00 -12.27
N THR A 175 -4.71 -7.95 -13.55
CA THR A 175 -3.90 -8.44 -14.66
C THR A 175 -3.50 -7.30 -15.59
N GLY A 176 -2.28 -7.40 -16.13
CA GLY A 176 -1.82 -6.51 -17.21
C GLY A 176 -2.39 -6.91 -18.57
N ASP A 177 -2.73 -8.17 -18.77
CA ASP A 177 -3.24 -8.65 -20.05
C ASP A 177 -4.57 -7.97 -20.40
N GLY A 178 -4.74 -7.55 -21.66
CA GLY A 178 -6.02 -7.09 -22.17
C GLY A 178 -6.98 -8.28 -22.21
N ILE A 179 -8.20 -8.09 -21.71
CA ILE A 179 -9.33 -8.90 -22.16
C ILE A 179 -9.57 -8.56 -23.62
#